data_AF-A0A3R6LB99-F1
#
_entry.id   AF-A0A3R6LB99-F1
#
_cell.length_a   1.000
_cell.length_b   1.000
_cell.length_c   1.000
_cell.angle_alpha   90.00
_cell.angle_beta   90.00
_cell.angle_gamma   90.00
#
_symmetry.space_group_name_H-M   'P 1'
#
loop_
_entity.id
_entity.type
_entity.pdbx_description
1 polymer ?
#
loop_
_entity_poly.entity_id
_entity_poly.type
_entity_poly.pdbx_seq_one_letter_code
_entity_poly.pdbx_strand_id
1 'polypeptide(L)'
;MSINILLTLVEQYKEAAQLIEAAQADQEQLKIQIREALAERSTNYLEVGCHKVRLSDFSSTRLDSKAIKAVASDLYDQYSKTVIGTRLSIT
;
A
#
# COMPACT_ATOMS: atom_id res chain seq x y z
N MET A 1 -2.19 -8.70 31.23
CA MET A 1 -2.22 -9.85 30.30
C MET A 1 -0.98 -10.70 30.54
N SER A 2 -1.08 -12.02 30.64
CA SER A 2 0.10 -12.86 30.90
C SER A 2 0.96 -13.00 29.64
N ILE A 3 2.25 -13.28 29.82
CA ILE A 3 3.20 -13.51 28.72
C ILE A 3 2.71 -14.63 27.79
N ASN A 4 2.09 -15.67 28.34
CA ASN A 4 1.56 -16.78 27.55
C ASN A 4 0.41 -16.34 26.62
N ILE A 5 -0.45 -15.43 27.06
CA ILE A 5 -1.53 -14.88 26.22
C ILE A 5 -0.96 -13.96 25.13
N LEU A 6 0.10 -13.20 25.42
CA LEU A 6 0.78 -12.39 24.41
C LEU A 6 1.45 -13.25 23.34
N LEU A 7 2.06 -14.38 23.74
CA LEU A 7 2.66 -15.33 22.80
C LEU A 7 1.61 -15.88 21.83
N THR A 8 0.45 -16.33 22.33
CA THR A 8 -0.62 -16.83 21.46
C THR A 8 -1.14 -15.76 20.49
N LEU A 9 -1.22 -14.50 20.92
CA LEU A 9 -1.65 -13.41 20.03
C LEU A 9 -0.60 -13.10 18.95
N VAL A 10 0.69 -13.19 19.27
CA VAL A 10 1.77 -13.02 18.30
C VAL A 10 1.75 -14.14 17.27
N GLU A 11 1.53 -15.39 17.70
CA GLU A 11 1.41 -16.53 16.79
C GLU A 11 0.20 -16.38 15.85
N GLN A 12 -0.98 -16.08 16.40
CA GLN A 12 -2.19 -15.82 15.61
C GLN A 12 -2.01 -14.65 14.64
N TYR A 13 -1.30 -13.59 15.06
CA TYR A 13 -0.99 -12.47 14.19
C TYR A 13 -0.12 -12.90 13.00
N LYS A 14 0.90 -13.72 13.24
CA LYS A 14 1.79 -14.22 12.16
C LYS A 14 1.04 -15.13 11.18
N GLU A 15 0.20 -16.02 11.69
CA GLU A 15 -0.67 -16.86 10.85
C GLU A 15 -1.60 -16.02 9.99
N ALA A 16 -2.29 -15.04 10.60
CA ALA A 16 -3.16 -14.12 9.85
C ALA A 16 -2.39 -13.29 8.82
N ALA A 17 -1.17 -12.84 9.13
CA ALA A 17 -0.32 -12.10 8.21
C ALA A 17 0.07 -12.96 6.99
N GLN A 18 0.42 -14.23 7.19
CA GLN A 18 0.73 -15.16 6.09
C GLN A 18 -0.48 -15.41 5.19
N LEU A 19 -1.68 -15.57 5.77
CA LEU A 19 -2.91 -15.72 5.00
C LEU A 19 -3.23 -14.48 4.17
N ILE A 20 -3.00 -13.28 4.73
CA ILE A 20 -3.18 -12.02 4.00
C ILE A 20 -2.18 -11.91 2.86
N GLU A 21 -0.91 -12.24 3.09
CA GLU A 21 0.13 -12.20 2.06
C GLU A 21 -0.20 -13.14 0.89
N ALA A 22 -0.64 -14.38 1.19
CA ALA A 22 -1.08 -15.32 0.17
C ALA A 22 -2.29 -14.79 -0.63
N ALA A 23 -3.31 -14.28 0.06
CA ALA A 23 -4.49 -13.71 -0.59
C ALA A 23 -4.17 -12.45 -1.42
N GLN A 24 -3.21 -11.64 -0.98
CA GLN A 24 -2.74 -10.48 -1.75
C GLN A 24 -1.97 -10.91 -3.01
N ALA A 25 -1.12 -11.93 -2.90
CA ALA A 25 -0.43 -12.49 -4.06
C ALA A 25 -1.43 -13.03 -5.10
N ASP A 26 -2.44 -13.78 -4.67
CA ASP A 26 -3.49 -14.29 -5.54
C ASP A 26 -4.28 -13.15 -6.20
N GLN A 27 -4.60 -12.09 -5.45
CA GLN A 27 -5.27 -10.90 -6.00
C GLN A 27 -4.40 -10.17 -7.03
N GLU A 28 -3.09 -10.07 -6.80
CA GLU A 28 -2.12 -9.46 -7.74
C GLU A 28 -2.08 -10.27 -9.05
N GLN A 29 -2.02 -11.60 -8.97
CA GLN A 29 -2.05 -12.48 -10.14
C GLN A 29 -3.34 -12.31 -10.96
N LEU A 30 -4.50 -12.23 -10.29
CA LEU A 30 -5.77 -11.95 -10.96
C LEU A 30 -5.78 -10.57 -11.66
N LYS A 31 -5.21 -9.54 -11.03
CA LYS A 31 -5.08 -8.22 -11.65
C LYS A 31 -4.18 -8.25 -12.89
N ILE A 32 -3.11 -9.04 -12.87
CA ILE A 32 -2.23 -9.23 -14.05
C ILE A 32 -3.02 -9.85 -15.19
N GLN A 33 -3.74 -10.94 -14.96
CA GLN A 33 -4.57 -11.57 -15.99
C GLN A 33 -5.64 -10.63 -16.55
N ILE A 34 -6.28 -9.82 -15.69
CA ILE A 34 -7.27 -8.81 -16.14
C ILE A 34 -6.59 -7.74 -17.01
N ARG A 35 -5.38 -7.31 -16.66
CA ARG A 35 -4.59 -6.35 -17.45
C ARG A 35 -4.17 -6.94 -18.80
N GLU A 36 -3.74 -8.19 -18.84
CA GLU A 36 -3.41 -8.90 -20.08
C GLU A 36 -4.63 -8.99 -20.99
N ALA A 37 -5.80 -9.35 -20.46
CA ALA A 37 -7.05 -9.39 -21.21
C ALA A 37 -7.48 -8.01 -21.77
N LEU A 38 -7.17 -6.92 -21.06
CA LEU A 38 -7.37 -5.54 -21.55
C LEU A 38 -6.36 -5.18 -22.65
N ALA A 39 -5.10 -5.60 -22.49
CA ALA A 39 -4.03 -5.35 -23.46
C ALA A 39 -4.26 -6.10 -24.78
N GLU A 40 -4.69 -7.37 -24.74
CA GLU A 40 -5.10 -8.15 -25.93
C GLU A 40 -6.21 -7.45 -26.72
N ARG A 41 -7.14 -6.80 -26.01
CA ARG A 41 -8.26 -6.06 -26.60
C ARG A 41 -7.88 -4.64 -27.01
N SER A 42 -6.68 -4.17 -26.65
CA SER A 42 -6.22 -2.79 -26.85
C SER A 42 -7.21 -1.75 -26.30
N THR A 43 -7.90 -2.05 -25.19
CA THR A 43 -8.84 -1.12 -24.56
C THR A 43 -8.45 -0.82 -23.12
N ASN A 44 -8.57 0.46 -22.73
CA ASN A 44 -8.33 0.91 -21.36
C ASN A 44 -9.60 0.91 -20.49
N TYR A 45 -10.73 0.52 -21.08
CA TYR A 45 -12.05 0.45 -20.45
C TYR A 45 -12.77 -0.81 -20.92
N LEU A 46 -13.35 -1.55 -19.98
CA LEU A 46 -14.16 -2.72 -20.25
C LEU A 46 -15.28 -2.84 -19.21
N GLU A 47 -16.51 -3.04 -19.67
CA GLU A 47 -17.63 -3.45 -18.83
C GLU A 47 -17.79 -4.96 -18.91
N VAL A 48 -17.62 -5.66 -17.78
CA VAL A 48 -17.78 -7.11 -17.68
C VAL A 48 -18.96 -7.38 -16.76
N GLY A 49 -20.12 -7.72 -17.32
CA GLY A 49 -21.37 -7.88 -16.57
C GLY A 49 -21.74 -6.59 -15.83
N CYS A 50 -21.76 -6.63 -14.50
CA CYS A 50 -22.06 -5.48 -13.65
C CYS A 50 -20.82 -4.67 -13.21
N HIS A 51 -19.62 -5.00 -13.71
CA HIS A 51 -18.36 -4.43 -13.24
C HIS A 51 -17.66 -3.57 -14.29
N LYS A 52 -17.17 -2.40 -13.86
CA LYS A 52 -16.39 -1.48 -14.70
C LYS A 52 -14.91 -1.66 -14.41
N VAL A 53 -14.16 -2.08 -15.42
CA VAL A 53 -12.70 -2.23 -15.35
C VAL A 53 -12.05 -1.11 -16.15
N ARG A 54 -11.17 -0.34 -15.52
CA ARG A 54 -10.48 0.79 -16.14
C ARG A 54 -9.01 0.80 -15.76
N LEU A 55 -8.16 1.01 -16.77
CA LEU A 55 -6.77 1.40 -16.58
C LEU A 55 -6.68 2.92 -16.61
N SER A 56 -6.17 3.49 -15.52
CA SER A 56 -5.94 4.93 -15.38
C SER A 56 -4.51 5.13 -14.88
N ASP A 57 -3.80 6.06 -15.50
CA ASP A 57 -2.49 6.47 -15.02
C ASP A 57 -2.63 7.22 -13.70
N PHE A 58 -1.81 6.87 -12.72
CA PHE A 58 -1.72 7.58 -11.46
C PHE A 58 -0.33 8.19 -11.32
N SER A 59 -0.28 9.52 -11.20
CA SER A 59 0.94 10.24 -10.85
C SER A 59 0.85 10.73 -9.42
N SER A 60 1.87 10.41 -8.62
CA SER A 60 2.02 10.94 -7.26
C SER A 60 3.23 11.86 -7.23
N THR A 61 3.00 13.12 -6.90
CA THR A 61 4.09 14.07 -6.63
C THR A 61 4.31 14.10 -5.12
N ARG A 62 5.53 13.76 -4.69
CA ARG A 62 5.95 13.88 -3.28
C ARG A 62 6.86 15.09 -3.16
N LEU A 63 6.72 15.82 -2.05
CA LEU A 63 7.57 16.95 -1.74
C LEU A 63 8.99 16.47 -1.44
N ASP A 64 9.98 16.96 -2.19
CA ASP A 64 11.38 16.70 -1.87
C ASP A 64 11.81 17.56 -0.67
N SER A 65 11.61 16.99 0.51
CA SER A 65 11.96 17.63 1.78
C SER A 65 13.47 17.89 1.89
N LYS A 66 14.32 17.16 1.16
CA LYS A 66 15.77 17.34 1.19
C LYS A 66 16.17 18.57 0.37
N ALA A 67 15.60 18.73 -0.82
CA ALA A 67 15.83 19.91 -1.65
C ALA A 67 15.38 21.19 -0.95
N ILE A 68 14.21 21.17 -0.28
CA ILE A 68 13.71 22.34 0.44
C ILE A 68 14.61 22.71 1.63
N LYS A 69 15.08 21.73 2.42
CA LYS A 69 16.05 22.00 3.50
C LYS A 69 17.34 22.63 3.02
N ALA A 70 17.80 22.29 1.81
CA ALA A 70 19.02 22.83 1.23
C ALA A 70 18.86 24.27 0.74
N VAL A 71 17.67 24.64 0.25
CA VAL A 71 17.40 25.98 -0.32
C VAL A 71 16.84 26.95 0.72
N ALA A 72 15.98 26.47 1.63
CA ALA A 72 15.32 27.28 2.63
C ALA A 72 14.96 26.44 3.87
N SER A 73 15.93 26.26 4.77
CA SER A 73 15.74 25.58 6.06
C SER A 73 14.63 26.21 6.90
N ASP A 74 14.58 27.54 6.94
CA ASP A 74 13.66 28.27 7.81
C ASP A 74 12.20 28.04 7.42
N LEU A 75 11.92 27.94 6.11
CA LEU A 75 10.59 27.62 5.60
C LEU A 75 10.23 26.16 5.88
N TYR A 76 11.18 25.24 5.78
CA TYR A 76 10.93 23.84 6.15
C TYR A 76 10.53 23.74 7.63
N ASP A 77 11.23 24.42 8.52
CA ASP A 77 10.96 24.37 9.95
C ASP A 77 9.61 25.04 10.29
N GLN A 78 9.27 26.15 9.63
CA GLN A 78 8.00 26.87 9.85
C GLN A 78 6.76 26.09 9.40
N TYR A 79 6.86 25.33 8.30
CA TYR A 79 5.72 24.66 7.68
C TYR A 79 5.72 23.13 7.89
N SER A 80 6.70 22.59 8.60
CA SER A 80 6.72 21.19 8.98
C SER A 80 5.94 20.96 10.27
N LYS A 81 5.14 19.89 10.29
CA LYS A 81 4.47 19.40 11.49
C LYS A 81 4.97 18.00 11.79
N THR A 82 5.64 17.83 12.92
CA THR A 82 6.07 16.51 13.38
C THR A 82 4.87 15.78 13.98
N VAL A 83 4.48 14.66 13.38
CA VAL A 83 3.49 13.73 13.92
C VAL A 83 4.24 12.57 14.56
N ILE A 84 4.14 12.45 15.88
CA ILE A 84 4.75 11.34 16.63
C ILE A 84 3.70 10.25 16.78
N GLY A 85 4.06 9.03 16.39
CA GLY A 85 3.21 7.85 16.55
C GLY A 85 4.04 6.63 16.92
N THR A 86 3.43 5.69 17.63
CA THR A 86 4.06 4.41 17.97
C THR A 86 3.70 3.41 16.89
N ARG A 87 4.70 2.76 16.29
CA ARG A 87 4.47 1.62 15.38
C ARG A 87 4.61 0.32 16.16
N LEU A 88 3.69 -0.62 15.93
CA LEU A 88 3.85 -2.00 16.32
C LEU A 88 4.60 -2.73 15.19
N SER A 89 5.67 -3.44 15.52
CA SER A 89 6.43 -4.26 14.59
C SER A 89 6.55 -5.66 15.17
N ILE A 90 6.03 -6.65 14.45
CA ILE A 90 6.09 -8.07 14.81
C ILE A 90 6.79 -8.79 13.65
N THR A 91 8.00 -9.29 13.90
CA THR A 91 8.83 -10.08 12.98
C THR A 91 8.82 -11.54 13.37
#